data_AF-G8ZLM0-F1
#
_entry.id   AF-G8ZLM0-F1
#
_cell.length_a   1.000
_cell.length_b   1.000
_cell.length_c   1.000
_cell.angle_alpha   90.00
_cell.angle_beta   90.00
_cell.angle_gamma   90.00
#
_symmetry.space_group_name_H-M   'P 1'
#
loop_
_entity.id
_entity.type
_entity.pdbx_description
1 polymer ?
#
loop_
_entity_poly.entity_id
_entity_poly.type
_entity_poly.pdbx_seq_one_letter_code
_entity_poly.pdbx_strand_id
1 'polypeptide(L)'
;MDLGKLLSNLYSILKDASSKCKVLDESFPSSFHEKDPNKIFSSYCTYIKRRSDANGMIKNEDKLKLTTISQKFEDGFYAADQGGFYRLYHDIRLVCTMLIHYYSQGTRNYQMVDKFYKFATELLLRECYKIGMSLSNNKTSGKESAEPETELDSIIAHDFIKMSTTYKVSIAQTYHINTGDTDLFSSMIAKSNLDNRPPELPNSNFEINKVIPQTNICEEAPRFGFIAANTSNIPDPTLPPTEMMSRFLHPNWYALPTTVWLKYGDYKQWAPSFNENGTVVDSTTRGIIWLQRIGYLQLYQDEAKKTEGKEDTEVLSSEEPEGVNGTKTDDMGAESEDAKNNKAVQNGEGNNMNHEEKIDAVKEDVPDSLSDEAKDDQALPIKLENLLGWKPSNYIDNDEIDEFKSGTQAKLVTSILTKLQKLRKDRVSKKVYRPSVEETQLYNKAQRLLKEVILAKQISKLPMNHCRSFPVLQANYNGSIPVVRLQPTRKRKSKK
;
A
#
# COMPACT_ATOMS: atom_id res chain seq x y z
N MET A 1 -12.28 -10.81 -30.54
CA MET A 1 -12.91 -11.86 -29.69
C MET A 1 -13.96 -12.58 -30.53
N ASP A 2 -14.39 -13.77 -30.13
CA ASP A 2 -15.58 -14.40 -30.70
C ASP A 2 -16.85 -13.76 -30.09
N LEU A 3 -17.69 -13.21 -30.95
CA LEU A 3 -18.95 -12.56 -30.59
C LEU A 3 -20.02 -13.56 -30.12
N GLY A 4 -20.05 -14.78 -30.70
CA GLY A 4 -20.97 -15.83 -30.28
C GLY A 4 -20.68 -16.30 -28.86
N LYS A 5 -19.40 -16.49 -28.52
CA LYS A 5 -18.96 -16.77 -27.15
C LYS A 5 -19.26 -15.62 -26.17
N LEU A 6 -19.16 -14.36 -26.58
CA LEU A 6 -19.59 -13.25 -25.71
C LEU A 6 -21.10 -13.32 -25.44
N LEU A 7 -21.93 -13.54 -26.47
CA LEU A 7 -23.39 -13.59 -26.32
C LEU A 7 -23.83 -14.75 -25.41
N SER A 8 -23.20 -15.92 -25.54
CA SER A 8 -23.39 -17.06 -24.65
C SER A 8 -23.00 -16.75 -23.19
N ASN A 9 -21.84 -16.11 -22.97
CA ASN A 9 -21.42 -15.65 -21.64
C ASN A 9 -22.37 -14.60 -21.05
N LEU A 10 -22.89 -13.67 -21.87
CA LEU A 10 -23.87 -12.68 -21.42
C LEU A 10 -25.20 -13.34 -21.00
N TYR A 11 -25.68 -14.34 -21.75
CA TYR A 11 -26.89 -15.08 -21.39
C TYR A 11 -26.74 -15.79 -20.04
N SER A 12 -25.64 -16.52 -19.80
CA SER A 12 -25.42 -17.21 -18.53
C SER A 12 -25.29 -16.24 -17.35
N ILE A 13 -24.50 -15.16 -17.49
CA ILE A 13 -24.37 -14.12 -16.45
C ILE A 13 -25.71 -13.45 -16.13
N LEU A 14 -26.50 -13.11 -17.15
CA LEU A 14 -27.82 -12.49 -16.95
C LEU A 14 -28.81 -13.47 -16.31
N LYS A 15 -28.76 -14.77 -16.68
CA LYS A 15 -29.63 -15.82 -16.13
C LYS A 15 -29.36 -16.00 -14.62
N ASP A 16 -28.11 -16.19 -14.24
CA ASP A 16 -27.69 -16.32 -12.84
C ASP A 16 -28.03 -15.06 -12.03
N ALA A 17 -27.77 -13.87 -12.57
CA ALA A 17 -28.12 -12.59 -11.94
C ALA A 17 -29.63 -12.36 -11.81
N SER A 18 -30.45 -12.86 -12.75
CA SER A 18 -31.91 -12.71 -12.71
C SER A 18 -32.62 -13.64 -11.74
N SER A 19 -31.94 -14.66 -11.18
CA SER A 19 -32.50 -15.71 -10.32
C SER A 19 -33.43 -15.23 -9.19
N LYS A 20 -33.21 -14.03 -8.65
CA LYS A 20 -34.03 -13.41 -7.58
C LYS A 20 -35.08 -12.41 -8.08
N CYS A 21 -35.04 -12.04 -9.35
CA CYS A 21 -35.84 -10.97 -9.96
C CYS A 21 -36.76 -11.47 -11.09
N LYS A 22 -36.48 -12.64 -11.67
CA LYS A 22 -37.18 -13.29 -12.81
C LYS A 22 -37.30 -12.45 -14.10
N VAL A 23 -36.57 -11.33 -14.20
CA VAL A 23 -36.64 -10.35 -15.30
C VAL A 23 -36.51 -10.96 -16.71
N LEU A 24 -35.79 -12.08 -16.89
CA LEU A 24 -35.66 -12.72 -18.20
C LEU A 24 -36.88 -13.57 -18.60
N ASP A 25 -37.65 -14.03 -17.63
CA ASP A 25 -38.77 -14.97 -17.79
C ASP A 25 -40.14 -14.25 -17.81
N GLU A 26 -40.15 -12.94 -17.54
CA GLU A 26 -41.33 -12.08 -17.63
C GLU A 26 -41.74 -11.86 -19.10
N SER A 27 -43.04 -11.87 -19.35
CA SER A 27 -43.59 -11.84 -20.71
C SER A 27 -43.79 -10.41 -21.23
N PHE A 28 -43.33 -10.13 -22.44
CA PHE A 28 -43.51 -8.83 -23.09
C PHE A 28 -43.86 -8.94 -24.58
N PRO A 29 -44.43 -7.89 -25.21
CA PRO A 29 -44.86 -7.96 -26.61
C PRO A 29 -43.67 -8.05 -27.58
N SER A 30 -43.54 -9.19 -28.27
CA SER A 30 -42.45 -9.45 -29.24
C SER A 30 -42.32 -8.40 -30.35
N SER A 31 -43.43 -7.77 -30.75
CA SER A 31 -43.51 -6.84 -31.88
C SER A 31 -43.18 -5.36 -31.55
N PHE A 32 -42.75 -5.06 -30.33
CA PHE A 32 -42.38 -3.69 -29.95
C PHE A 32 -40.86 -3.45 -30.13
N HIS A 33 -40.50 -2.40 -30.88
CA HIS A 33 -39.11 -1.99 -31.07
C HIS A 33 -39.01 -0.47 -31.27
N GLU A 34 -38.12 0.18 -30.52
CA GLU A 34 -37.85 1.62 -30.58
C GLU A 34 -36.38 1.90 -30.91
N LYS A 35 -36.11 2.88 -31.78
CA LYS A 35 -34.74 3.27 -32.19
C LYS A 35 -34.07 4.22 -31.21
N ASP A 36 -34.85 5.08 -30.56
CA ASP A 36 -34.35 6.04 -29.57
C ASP A 36 -34.51 5.46 -28.15
N PRO A 37 -33.44 5.03 -27.46
CA PRO A 37 -33.58 4.34 -26.17
C PRO A 37 -34.25 5.22 -25.09
N ASN A 38 -34.16 6.54 -25.22
CA ASN A 38 -34.81 7.50 -24.32
C ASN A 38 -36.32 7.62 -24.52
N LYS A 39 -36.87 7.16 -25.65
CA LYS A 39 -38.30 7.22 -25.97
C LYS A 39 -39.05 5.92 -25.65
N ILE A 40 -38.35 4.83 -25.31
CA ILE A 40 -38.92 3.48 -25.03
C ILE A 40 -40.17 3.54 -24.14
N PHE A 41 -40.14 4.29 -23.02
CA PHE A 41 -41.31 4.39 -22.13
C PHE A 41 -42.50 5.11 -22.79
N SER A 42 -42.28 6.26 -23.44
CA SER A 42 -43.37 7.03 -24.03
C SER A 42 -43.95 6.34 -25.27
N SER A 43 -43.12 5.73 -26.13
CA SER A 43 -43.63 4.94 -27.25
C SER A 43 -44.33 3.65 -26.79
N TYR A 44 -43.85 2.98 -25.75
CA TYR A 44 -44.57 1.85 -25.12
C TYR A 44 -45.93 2.27 -24.53
N CYS A 45 -46.01 3.43 -23.86
CA CYS A 45 -47.29 4.00 -23.43
C CYS A 45 -48.23 4.29 -24.61
N THR A 46 -47.74 4.77 -25.76
CA THR A 46 -48.59 4.92 -26.97
C THR A 46 -48.98 3.57 -27.59
N TYR A 47 -48.13 2.55 -27.49
CA TYR A 47 -48.43 1.19 -27.95
C TYR A 47 -49.56 0.57 -27.13
N ILE A 48 -49.54 0.73 -25.80
CA ILE A 48 -50.66 0.35 -24.92
C ILE A 48 -51.90 1.15 -25.30
N LYS A 49 -51.85 2.49 -25.33
CA LYS A 49 -53.02 3.34 -25.64
C LYS A 49 -53.67 3.07 -27.00
N ARG A 50 -52.92 2.54 -27.98
CA ARG A 50 -53.45 2.11 -29.30
C ARG A 50 -54.13 0.73 -29.28
N ARG A 51 -53.94 -0.06 -28.21
CA ARG A 51 -54.51 -1.42 -28.06
C ARG A 51 -55.48 -1.55 -26.88
N SER A 52 -55.45 -0.67 -25.89
CA SER A 52 -56.42 -0.63 -24.80
C SER A 52 -57.75 0.00 -25.23
N ASP A 53 -58.86 -0.52 -24.70
CA ASP A 53 -60.15 0.17 -24.70
C ASP A 53 -60.21 1.28 -23.63
N ALA A 54 -61.27 2.09 -23.67
CA ALA A 54 -61.52 3.14 -22.67
C ALA A 54 -61.60 2.61 -21.22
N ASN A 55 -61.93 1.32 -21.06
CA ASN A 55 -61.99 0.62 -19.77
C ASN A 55 -60.66 -0.08 -19.38
N GLY A 56 -59.55 0.21 -20.07
CA GLY A 56 -58.22 -0.33 -19.76
C GLY A 56 -57.93 -1.75 -20.29
N MET A 57 -58.97 -2.56 -20.55
CA MET A 57 -58.84 -3.90 -21.14
C MET A 57 -58.17 -3.86 -22.53
N ILE A 58 -57.39 -4.88 -22.88
CA ILE A 58 -56.64 -4.92 -24.14
C ILE A 58 -57.48 -5.57 -25.26
N LYS A 59 -57.62 -4.88 -26.40
CA LYS A 59 -58.29 -5.39 -27.59
C LYS A 59 -57.52 -6.58 -28.19
N ASN A 60 -58.14 -7.76 -28.19
CA ASN A 60 -57.60 -9.01 -28.76
C ASN A 60 -56.30 -9.47 -28.06
N GLU A 61 -56.39 -9.90 -26.80
CA GLU A 61 -55.25 -10.51 -26.08
C GLU A 61 -54.66 -11.71 -26.86
N ASP A 62 -55.50 -12.55 -27.47
CA ASP A 62 -55.11 -13.68 -28.32
C ASP A 62 -54.23 -13.32 -29.54
N LYS A 63 -54.16 -12.04 -29.92
CA LYS A 63 -53.35 -11.53 -31.05
C LYS A 63 -52.05 -10.88 -30.60
N LEU A 64 -51.74 -10.88 -29.30
CA LEU A 64 -50.46 -10.46 -28.76
C LEU A 64 -49.51 -11.65 -28.65
N LYS A 65 -48.57 -11.76 -29.61
CA LYS A 65 -47.41 -12.65 -29.47
C LYS A 65 -46.52 -12.17 -28.33
N LEU A 66 -46.78 -12.66 -27.13
CA LEU A 66 -45.91 -12.49 -25.97
C LEU A 66 -44.68 -13.40 -26.10
N THR A 67 -43.53 -12.91 -25.64
CA THR A 67 -42.26 -13.64 -25.59
C THR A 67 -41.51 -13.25 -24.33
N THR A 68 -40.68 -14.13 -23.79
CA THR A 68 -39.72 -13.81 -22.72
C THR A 68 -38.34 -13.48 -23.31
N ILE A 69 -37.43 -12.92 -22.51
CA ILE A 69 -36.04 -12.66 -22.97
C ILE A 69 -35.30 -14.00 -23.10
N SER A 70 -35.55 -14.95 -22.19
CA SER A 70 -35.03 -16.34 -22.25
C SER A 70 -35.38 -17.02 -23.59
N GLN A 71 -36.65 -16.93 -24.02
CA GLN A 71 -37.09 -17.47 -25.32
C GLN A 71 -36.37 -16.83 -26.50
N LYS A 72 -36.22 -15.49 -26.53
CA LYS A 72 -35.50 -14.79 -27.60
C LYS A 72 -34.01 -15.17 -27.71
N PHE A 73 -33.38 -15.61 -26.62
CA PHE A 73 -32.03 -16.19 -26.66
C PHE A 73 -32.04 -17.60 -27.26
N GLU A 74 -33.01 -18.43 -26.91
CA GLU A 74 -33.16 -19.81 -27.41
C GLU A 74 -33.55 -19.85 -28.90
N ASP A 75 -34.38 -18.89 -29.35
CA ASP A 75 -34.73 -18.65 -30.76
C ASP A 75 -33.59 -18.01 -31.59
N GLY A 76 -32.48 -17.61 -30.96
CA GLY A 76 -31.35 -16.96 -31.65
C GLY A 76 -31.65 -15.55 -32.19
N PHE A 77 -32.67 -14.85 -31.66
CA PHE A 77 -33.15 -13.56 -32.19
C PHE A 77 -32.13 -12.41 -32.09
N TYR A 78 -31.15 -12.54 -31.20
CA TYR A 78 -30.05 -11.60 -31.01
C TYR A 78 -28.85 -12.00 -31.87
N ALA A 79 -28.78 -11.45 -33.08
CA ALA A 79 -27.62 -11.60 -33.97
C ALA A 79 -26.34 -11.01 -33.35
N ALA A 80 -25.17 -11.45 -33.83
CA ALA A 80 -23.85 -11.02 -33.35
C ALA A 80 -23.46 -9.55 -33.71
N ASP A 81 -24.40 -8.78 -34.27
CA ASP A 81 -24.21 -7.43 -34.78
C ASP A 81 -24.59 -6.33 -33.77
N GLN A 82 -24.22 -5.08 -34.06
CA GLN A 82 -24.64 -3.90 -33.28
C GLN A 82 -26.16 -3.84 -33.06
N GLY A 83 -26.96 -4.26 -34.06
CA GLY A 83 -28.41 -4.34 -33.95
C GLY A 83 -28.91 -5.40 -32.96
N GLY A 84 -28.18 -6.49 -32.76
CA GLY A 84 -28.52 -7.55 -31.80
C GLY A 84 -28.26 -7.12 -30.36
N PHE A 85 -27.09 -6.55 -30.07
CA PHE A 85 -26.79 -5.99 -28.75
C PHE A 85 -27.73 -4.83 -28.39
N TYR A 86 -28.10 -3.97 -29.35
CA TYR A 86 -29.10 -2.92 -29.11
C TYR A 86 -30.50 -3.50 -28.83
N ARG A 87 -30.95 -4.56 -29.54
CA ARG A 87 -32.21 -5.26 -29.23
C ARG A 87 -32.20 -5.84 -27.81
N LEU A 88 -31.10 -6.45 -27.37
CA LEU A 88 -30.97 -6.99 -26.01
C LEU A 88 -31.04 -5.88 -24.95
N TYR A 89 -30.31 -4.77 -25.15
CA TYR A 89 -30.38 -3.59 -24.27
C TYR A 89 -31.80 -2.99 -24.23
N HIS A 90 -32.46 -2.87 -25.38
CA HIS A 90 -33.83 -2.38 -25.52
C HIS A 90 -34.82 -3.26 -24.74
N ASP A 91 -34.76 -4.58 -24.93
CA ASP A 91 -35.69 -5.53 -24.29
C ASP A 91 -35.48 -5.58 -22.77
N ILE A 92 -34.23 -5.58 -22.28
CA ILE A 92 -33.92 -5.47 -20.86
C ILE A 92 -34.46 -4.15 -20.28
N ARG A 93 -34.25 -3.02 -20.96
CA ARG A 93 -34.75 -1.71 -20.50
C ARG A 93 -36.28 -1.66 -20.49
N LEU A 94 -36.94 -2.24 -21.48
CA LEU A 94 -38.39 -2.35 -21.57
C LEU A 94 -38.96 -3.14 -20.39
N VAL A 95 -38.51 -4.38 -20.17
CA VAL A 95 -39.02 -5.24 -19.10
C VAL A 95 -38.70 -4.66 -17.71
N CYS A 96 -37.50 -4.11 -17.51
CA CYS A 96 -37.18 -3.43 -16.24
C CYS A 96 -38.11 -2.22 -16.01
N THR A 97 -38.45 -1.45 -17.04
CA THR A 97 -39.40 -0.33 -16.93
C THR A 97 -40.81 -0.83 -16.63
N MET A 98 -41.29 -1.88 -17.29
CA MET A 98 -42.59 -2.50 -17.01
C MET A 98 -42.69 -2.94 -15.54
N LEU A 99 -41.69 -3.66 -15.04
CA LEU A 99 -41.67 -4.17 -13.66
C LEU A 99 -41.55 -3.05 -12.61
N ILE A 100 -40.77 -2.00 -12.89
CA ILE A 100 -40.67 -0.81 -12.02
C ILE A 100 -41.99 -0.04 -11.95
N HIS A 101 -42.77 -0.01 -13.03
CA HIS A 101 -44.12 0.57 -13.03
C HIS A 101 -45.21 -0.37 -12.50
N TYR A 102 -44.97 -1.69 -12.46
CA TYR A 102 -45.86 -2.68 -11.85
C TYR A 102 -45.73 -2.72 -10.32
N TYR A 103 -44.51 -2.80 -9.79
CA TYR A 103 -44.27 -2.84 -8.34
C TYR A 103 -44.51 -1.47 -7.68
N SER A 104 -44.88 -1.48 -6.40
CA SER A 104 -44.91 -0.26 -5.58
C SER A 104 -43.50 0.19 -5.18
N GLN A 105 -43.31 1.50 -5.07
CA GLN A 105 -42.02 2.12 -4.74
C GLN A 105 -41.51 1.63 -3.37
N GLY A 106 -40.20 1.55 -3.22
CA GLY A 106 -39.55 1.09 -1.98
C GLY A 106 -39.60 -0.43 -1.74
N THR A 107 -40.46 -1.20 -2.43
CA THR A 107 -40.51 -2.66 -2.26
C THR A 107 -39.19 -3.35 -2.64
N ARG A 108 -38.95 -4.51 -2.03
CA ARG A 108 -37.77 -5.34 -2.33
C ARG A 108 -37.67 -5.67 -3.82
N ASN A 109 -38.79 -6.00 -4.47
CA ASN A 109 -38.78 -6.37 -5.89
C ASN A 109 -38.43 -5.16 -6.78
N TYR A 110 -39.02 -3.99 -6.52
CA TYR A 110 -38.67 -2.73 -7.19
C TYR A 110 -37.15 -2.44 -7.10
N GLN A 111 -36.57 -2.52 -5.89
CA GLN A 111 -35.13 -2.29 -5.69
C GLN A 111 -34.26 -3.36 -6.35
N MET A 112 -34.71 -4.62 -6.39
CA MET A 112 -33.98 -5.72 -7.02
C MET A 112 -34.00 -5.63 -8.56
N VAL A 113 -35.09 -5.15 -9.16
CA VAL A 113 -35.17 -4.85 -10.60
C VAL A 113 -34.29 -3.64 -10.96
N ASP A 114 -34.31 -2.56 -10.17
CA ASP A 114 -33.43 -1.40 -10.39
C ASP A 114 -31.93 -1.78 -10.29
N LYS A 115 -31.56 -2.62 -9.33
CA LYS A 115 -30.19 -3.18 -9.21
C LYS A 115 -29.82 -4.06 -10.40
N PHE A 116 -30.73 -4.93 -10.85
CA PHE A 116 -30.51 -5.76 -12.04
C PHE A 116 -30.34 -4.90 -13.31
N TYR A 117 -31.17 -3.88 -13.49
CA TYR A 117 -31.08 -2.95 -14.62
C TYR A 117 -29.74 -2.21 -14.63
N LYS A 118 -29.29 -1.68 -13.50
CA LYS A 118 -27.99 -1.00 -13.37
C LYS A 118 -26.83 -1.94 -13.72
N PHE A 119 -26.82 -3.15 -13.16
CA PHE A 119 -25.82 -4.18 -13.46
C PHE A 119 -25.81 -4.58 -14.94
N ALA A 120 -26.96 -4.92 -15.50
CA ALA A 120 -27.07 -5.41 -16.88
C ALA A 120 -26.71 -4.33 -17.90
N THR A 121 -27.11 -3.08 -17.68
CA THR A 121 -26.78 -1.97 -18.58
C THR A 121 -25.31 -1.57 -18.51
N GLU A 122 -24.70 -1.56 -17.31
CA GLU A 122 -23.26 -1.34 -17.15
C GLU A 122 -22.45 -2.45 -17.83
N LEU A 123 -22.82 -3.72 -17.63
CA LEU A 123 -22.16 -4.88 -18.25
C LEU A 123 -22.21 -4.79 -19.79
N LEU A 124 -23.37 -4.52 -20.37
CA LEU A 124 -23.53 -4.40 -21.83
C LEU A 124 -22.72 -3.22 -22.38
N LEU A 125 -22.77 -2.04 -21.75
CA LEU A 125 -21.98 -0.88 -22.17
C LEU A 125 -20.47 -1.18 -22.13
N ARG A 126 -20.00 -1.84 -21.07
CA ARG A 126 -18.58 -2.18 -20.86
C ARG A 126 -18.08 -3.22 -21.87
N GLU A 127 -18.81 -4.30 -22.12
CA GLU A 127 -18.37 -5.33 -23.07
C GLU A 127 -18.54 -4.90 -24.54
N CYS A 128 -19.58 -4.13 -24.89
CA CYS A 128 -19.68 -3.53 -26.23
C CYS A 128 -18.53 -2.54 -26.50
N TYR A 129 -18.17 -1.69 -25.52
CA TYR A 129 -17.07 -0.74 -25.66
C TYR A 129 -15.71 -1.43 -25.87
N LYS A 130 -15.43 -2.55 -25.17
CA LYS A 130 -14.23 -3.38 -25.38
C LYS A 130 -14.09 -3.94 -26.80
N ILE A 131 -15.18 -4.06 -27.56
CA ILE A 131 -15.20 -4.51 -28.96
C ILE A 131 -15.20 -3.31 -29.93
N GLY A 132 -15.31 -2.08 -29.43
CA GLY A 132 -15.45 -0.86 -30.26
C GLY A 132 -16.88 -0.61 -30.75
N MET A 133 -17.88 -1.24 -30.14
CA MET A 133 -19.30 -1.13 -30.53
C MET A 133 -20.01 -0.11 -29.63
N SER A 134 -20.62 0.92 -30.22
CA SER A 134 -21.52 1.83 -29.49
C SER A 134 -22.95 1.30 -29.50
N LEU A 135 -23.58 1.26 -28.32
CA LEU A 135 -25.02 1.02 -28.15
C LEU A 135 -25.88 2.27 -28.42
N SER A 136 -25.27 3.40 -28.76
CA SER A 136 -25.95 4.68 -28.98
C SER A 136 -25.44 5.39 -30.21
N ASN A 137 -26.33 5.67 -31.16
CA ASN A 137 -26.06 6.55 -32.32
C ASN A 137 -26.00 8.05 -31.94
N ASN A 138 -25.69 8.35 -30.67
CA ASN A 138 -25.30 9.67 -30.22
C ASN A 138 -23.90 9.98 -30.74
N LYS A 139 -23.82 10.29 -32.05
CA LYS A 139 -22.84 11.27 -32.52
C LYS A 139 -23.16 12.56 -31.77
N THR A 140 -22.46 12.79 -30.66
CA THR A 140 -22.32 14.14 -30.12
C THR A 140 -21.62 14.94 -31.18
N SER A 141 -22.40 15.61 -32.03
CA SER A 141 -21.91 16.61 -32.96
C SER A 141 -21.06 17.58 -32.17
N GLY A 142 -19.76 17.63 -32.46
CA GLY A 142 -18.84 18.52 -31.77
C GLY A 142 -19.31 19.95 -31.93
N LYS A 143 -19.88 20.54 -30.87
CA LYS A 143 -19.88 21.98 -30.70
C LYS A 143 -18.49 22.38 -30.23
N GLU A 144 -17.50 22.20 -31.11
CA GLU A 144 -16.12 22.62 -30.95
C GLU A 144 -16.03 24.14 -31.20
N SER A 145 -16.82 24.86 -30.42
CA SER A 145 -16.98 26.32 -30.41
C SER A 145 -17.54 26.74 -29.04
N ALA A 146 -17.03 26.12 -27.97
CA ALA A 146 -17.22 26.61 -26.61
C ALA A 146 -16.27 27.80 -26.43
N GLU A 147 -16.75 29.00 -26.74
CA GLU A 147 -16.17 30.22 -26.20
C GLU A 147 -16.17 30.13 -24.66
N PRO A 148 -15.17 30.66 -23.94
CA PRO A 148 -15.11 30.55 -22.49
C PRO A 148 -16.26 31.34 -21.85
N GLU A 149 -17.35 30.65 -21.49
CA GLU A 149 -18.56 31.21 -20.86
C GLU A 149 -18.30 31.85 -19.47
N THR A 150 -17.07 31.84 -18.97
CA THR A 150 -16.70 32.32 -17.64
C THR A 150 -15.25 32.82 -17.63
N GLU A 151 -15.00 33.94 -16.95
CA GLU A 151 -13.68 34.54 -16.74
C GLU A 151 -12.63 33.54 -16.22
N LEU A 152 -13.01 32.67 -15.28
CA LEU A 152 -12.13 31.61 -14.78
C LEU A 152 -11.70 30.62 -15.88
N ASP A 153 -12.57 30.29 -16.83
CA ASP A 153 -12.23 29.36 -17.93
C ASP A 153 -11.36 30.03 -19.00
N SER A 154 -11.42 31.35 -19.17
CA SER A 154 -10.51 32.10 -20.04
C SER A 154 -9.10 32.19 -19.45
N ILE A 155 -8.97 32.41 -18.13
CA ILE A 155 -7.69 32.36 -17.41
C ILE A 155 -7.09 30.95 -17.50
N ILE A 156 -7.87 29.90 -17.20
CA ILE A 156 -7.38 28.51 -17.27
C ILE A 156 -7.01 28.13 -18.72
N ALA A 157 -7.73 28.62 -19.74
CA ALA A 157 -7.39 28.37 -21.14
C ALA A 157 -6.15 29.10 -21.63
N HIS A 158 -5.79 30.23 -21.00
CA HIS A 158 -4.54 30.95 -21.26
C HIS A 158 -3.35 30.24 -20.60
N ASP A 159 -3.48 29.85 -19.34
CA ASP A 159 -2.38 29.32 -18.53
C ASP A 159 -2.16 27.80 -18.71
N PHE A 160 -3.18 27.02 -19.11
CA PHE A 160 -3.14 25.56 -19.11
C PHE A 160 -3.77 24.90 -20.35
N ILE A 161 -3.13 23.84 -20.85
CA ILE A 161 -3.69 22.98 -21.90
C ILE A 161 -4.73 22.03 -21.29
N LYS A 162 -6.02 22.29 -21.56
CA LYS A 162 -7.16 21.56 -20.97
C LYS A 162 -7.34 20.14 -21.55
N MET A 163 -6.63 19.15 -20.98
CA MET A 163 -6.93 17.72 -21.19
C MET A 163 -8.22 17.33 -20.45
N SER A 164 -9.34 17.26 -21.17
CA SER A 164 -10.67 17.03 -20.57
C SER A 164 -11.14 15.57 -20.66
N THR A 165 -12.01 15.19 -19.74
CA THR A 165 -12.82 13.97 -19.78
C THR A 165 -14.25 14.30 -19.39
N THR A 166 -15.24 13.74 -20.09
CA THR A 166 -16.66 14.04 -19.83
C THR A 166 -17.48 12.76 -19.72
N TYR A 167 -18.35 12.72 -18.71
CA TYR A 167 -19.24 11.60 -18.44
C TYR A 167 -20.55 12.13 -17.84
N LYS A 168 -21.61 11.32 -17.84
CA LYS A 168 -22.95 11.73 -17.37
C LYS A 168 -23.44 10.75 -16.31
N VAL A 169 -23.80 11.29 -15.14
CA VAL A 169 -24.34 10.54 -13.99
C VAL A 169 -25.72 11.09 -13.64
N SER A 170 -26.64 10.23 -13.22
CA SER A 170 -27.92 10.66 -12.66
C SER A 170 -27.74 11.26 -11.27
N ILE A 171 -28.21 12.48 -11.06
CA ILE A 171 -28.37 13.08 -9.73
C ILE A 171 -29.35 12.27 -8.87
N ALA A 172 -29.19 12.33 -7.55
CA ALA A 172 -30.14 11.76 -6.60
C ALA A 172 -31.05 12.85 -6.02
N GLN A 173 -32.10 12.43 -5.29
CA GLN A 173 -33.04 13.33 -4.62
C GLN A 173 -33.15 12.99 -3.13
N THR A 174 -33.34 14.00 -2.30
CA THR A 174 -33.62 13.93 -0.87
C THR A 174 -34.77 14.87 -0.52
N TYR A 175 -35.48 14.60 0.55
CA TYR A 175 -36.39 15.57 1.15
C TYR A 175 -35.61 16.53 2.05
N HIS A 176 -36.01 17.80 2.03
CA HIS A 176 -35.54 18.85 2.92
C HIS A 176 -36.73 19.37 3.75
N ILE A 177 -36.49 19.62 5.04
CA ILE A 177 -37.42 20.32 5.93
C ILE A 177 -36.65 21.35 6.75
N ASN A 178 -37.15 22.58 6.79
CA ASN A 178 -36.70 23.58 7.75
C ASN A 178 -37.46 23.37 9.07
N THR A 179 -36.73 23.30 10.18
CA THR A 179 -37.28 23.45 11.54
C THR A 179 -36.71 24.73 12.13
N GLY A 180 -37.43 25.40 13.04
CA GLY A 180 -37.10 26.76 13.48
C GLY A 180 -35.67 26.96 14.01
N ASP A 181 -35.02 25.89 14.50
CA ASP A 181 -33.63 25.91 14.96
C ASP A 181 -32.63 25.30 13.94
N THR A 182 -33.07 24.43 13.01
CA THR A 182 -32.20 23.66 12.12
C THR A 182 -32.85 23.22 10.81
N ASP A 183 -32.11 23.29 9.70
CA ASP A 183 -32.43 22.59 8.45
C ASP A 183 -32.09 21.08 8.57
N LEU A 184 -33.01 20.22 8.15
CA LEU A 184 -32.88 18.75 8.22
C LEU A 184 -33.07 18.11 6.84
N PHE A 185 -32.26 17.10 6.55
CA PHE A 185 -32.28 16.37 5.28
C PHE A 185 -32.62 14.89 5.50
N SER A 186 -33.42 14.31 4.61
CA SER A 186 -33.70 12.87 4.61
C SER A 186 -32.55 12.07 4.02
N SER A 187 -32.61 10.74 4.23
CA SER A 187 -31.86 9.80 3.38
C SER A 187 -32.26 9.92 1.90
N MET A 188 -31.41 9.43 1.00
CA MET A 188 -31.63 9.44 -0.44
C MET A 188 -32.89 8.66 -0.82
N ILE A 189 -33.76 9.27 -1.64
CA ILE A 189 -34.99 8.65 -2.12
C ILE A 189 -34.62 7.50 -3.05
N ALA A 190 -34.99 6.27 -2.69
CA ALA A 190 -34.66 5.04 -3.43
C ALA A 190 -35.51 4.83 -4.71
N LYS A 191 -35.84 5.92 -5.41
CA LYS A 191 -36.58 5.91 -6.68
C LYS A 191 -35.63 5.57 -7.84
N SER A 192 -36.08 4.73 -8.78
CA SER A 192 -35.28 4.38 -9.96
C SER A 192 -35.27 5.49 -11.02
N ASN A 193 -34.18 5.59 -11.77
CA ASN A 193 -34.08 6.43 -12.97
C ASN A 193 -35.08 6.04 -14.09
N LEU A 194 -35.69 4.85 -14.02
CA LEU A 194 -36.74 4.40 -14.94
C LEU A 194 -38.16 4.72 -14.44
N ASP A 195 -38.33 5.21 -13.21
CA ASP A 195 -39.63 5.50 -12.63
C ASP A 195 -40.13 6.88 -13.06
N ASN A 196 -41.01 6.87 -14.06
CA ASN A 196 -41.59 8.05 -14.69
C ASN A 196 -42.87 8.55 -13.97
N ARG A 197 -43.22 8.00 -12.80
CA ARG A 197 -44.33 8.54 -11.98
C ARG A 197 -43.96 9.95 -11.52
N PRO A 198 -44.93 10.88 -11.34
CA PRO A 198 -44.65 12.17 -10.70
C PRO A 198 -44.08 11.96 -9.28
N PRO A 199 -43.34 12.94 -8.72
CA PRO A 199 -42.93 12.88 -7.31
C PRO A 199 -44.15 13.09 -6.42
N GLU A 200 -44.48 12.07 -5.61
CA GLU A 200 -45.49 12.18 -4.56
C GLU A 200 -44.81 12.71 -3.29
N LEU A 201 -45.34 13.82 -2.75
CA LEU A 201 -44.85 14.40 -1.49
C LEU A 201 -45.66 13.82 -0.33
N PRO A 202 -45.03 13.19 0.69
CA PRO A 202 -45.76 12.65 1.84
C PRO A 202 -46.30 13.73 2.78
N ASN A 203 -45.85 14.99 2.62
CA ASN A 203 -46.31 16.18 3.34
C ASN A 203 -46.07 17.40 2.44
N SER A 204 -46.96 18.40 2.47
CA SER A 204 -46.79 19.68 1.76
C SER A 204 -45.54 20.45 2.15
N ASN A 205 -45.04 20.23 3.37
CA ASN A 205 -43.93 20.97 3.96
C ASN A 205 -42.55 20.35 3.61
N PHE A 206 -42.50 19.36 2.70
CA PHE A 206 -41.27 18.69 2.28
C PHE A 206 -40.82 19.23 0.92
N GLU A 207 -39.63 19.84 0.89
CA GLU A 207 -38.99 20.28 -0.36
C GLU A 207 -38.15 19.14 -0.97
N ILE A 208 -37.96 19.15 -2.29
CA ILE A 208 -37.12 18.15 -2.98
C ILE A 208 -35.75 18.76 -3.30
N ASN A 209 -34.74 18.40 -2.52
CA ASN A 209 -33.36 18.75 -2.80
C ASN A 209 -32.71 17.77 -3.80
N LYS A 210 -31.76 18.24 -4.59
CA LYS A 210 -31.04 17.49 -5.63
C LYS A 210 -29.59 17.28 -5.20
N VAL A 211 -29.24 16.04 -4.88
CA VAL A 211 -27.87 15.69 -4.47
C VAL A 211 -27.00 15.46 -5.71
N ILE A 212 -25.99 16.31 -5.85
CA ILE A 212 -24.94 16.21 -6.89
C ILE A 212 -23.87 15.22 -6.40
N PRO A 213 -23.42 14.25 -7.23
CA PRO A 213 -22.33 13.34 -6.84
C PRO A 213 -20.99 14.07 -6.77
N GLN A 214 -20.13 13.67 -5.84
CA GLN A 214 -18.75 14.17 -5.74
C GLN A 214 -17.95 13.80 -7.01
N THR A 215 -17.22 14.76 -7.56
CA THR A 215 -16.49 14.63 -8.84
C THR A 215 -15.00 14.31 -8.69
N ASN A 216 -14.44 14.38 -7.47
CA ASN A 216 -13.04 14.10 -7.17
C ASN A 216 -12.73 12.62 -7.44
N ILE A 217 -11.91 12.33 -8.45
CA ILE A 217 -11.53 10.95 -8.81
C ILE A 217 -10.49 10.37 -7.83
N CYS A 218 -9.54 11.21 -7.40
CA CYS A 218 -8.42 10.85 -6.53
C CYS A 218 -8.29 11.84 -5.37
N GLU A 219 -9.15 11.73 -4.34
CA GLU A 219 -8.95 12.45 -3.08
C GLU A 219 -7.87 11.72 -2.24
N GLU A 220 -6.89 12.45 -1.71
CA GLU A 220 -5.76 11.84 -1.00
C GLU A 220 -6.20 11.24 0.35
N ALA A 221 -6.15 9.91 0.45
CA ALA A 221 -6.43 9.21 1.70
C ALA A 221 -5.24 9.29 2.68
N PRO A 222 -5.49 9.44 4.00
CA PRO A 222 -4.43 9.46 5.00
C PRO A 222 -3.68 8.12 5.06
N ARG A 223 -2.39 8.18 5.41
CA ARG A 223 -1.55 6.97 5.56
C ARG A 223 -2.02 6.14 6.77
N PHE A 224 -1.81 4.82 6.71
CA PHE A 224 -2.30 3.87 7.73
C PHE A 224 -1.91 4.25 9.18
N GLY A 225 -0.71 4.79 9.40
CA GLY A 225 -0.26 5.25 10.73
C GLY A 225 -1.04 6.41 11.34
N PHE A 226 -1.87 7.14 10.57
CA PHE A 226 -2.83 8.11 11.09
C PHE A 226 -4.11 7.42 11.59
N ILE A 227 -4.57 6.40 10.87
CA ILE A 227 -5.79 5.64 11.20
C ILE A 227 -5.55 4.71 12.40
N ALA A 228 -4.37 4.08 12.45
CA ALA A 228 -3.95 3.13 13.48
C ALA A 228 -2.82 3.70 14.36
N ALA A 229 -2.93 4.98 14.74
CA ALA A 229 -2.00 5.61 15.67
C ALA A 229 -2.06 4.94 17.07
N ASN A 230 -0.91 4.77 17.72
CA ASN A 230 -0.87 4.23 19.09
C ASN A 230 -1.45 5.24 20.09
N THR A 231 -2.58 4.88 20.71
CA THR A 231 -3.27 5.66 21.74
C THR A 231 -3.02 5.14 23.16
N SER A 232 -2.09 4.19 23.32
CA SER A 232 -1.73 3.57 24.60
C SER A 232 -0.37 4.05 25.12
N ASN A 233 -0.13 3.87 26.41
CA ASN A 233 1.16 4.19 27.05
C ASN A 233 2.28 3.17 26.73
N ILE A 234 2.08 2.26 25.77
CA ILE A 234 3.13 1.33 25.33
C ILE A 234 4.20 2.13 24.55
N PRO A 235 5.49 2.06 24.93
CA PRO A 235 6.55 2.79 24.24
C PRO A 235 6.80 2.23 22.83
N ASP A 236 7.48 3.02 22.00
CA ASP A 236 7.94 2.56 20.68
C ASP A 236 8.91 1.35 20.86
N PRO A 237 8.70 0.21 20.17
CA PRO A 237 9.57 -0.97 20.26
C PRO A 237 11.04 -0.76 19.88
N THR A 238 11.40 0.39 19.31
CA THR A 238 12.80 0.77 19.02
C THR A 238 13.53 1.38 20.22
N LEU A 239 12.82 1.73 21.30
CA LEU A 239 13.41 2.30 22.51
C LEU A 239 14.02 1.22 23.42
N PRO A 240 15.22 1.42 23.97
CA PRO A 240 15.78 0.53 24.99
C PRO A 240 15.06 0.71 26.35
N PRO A 241 14.97 -0.34 27.19
CA PRO A 241 15.53 -1.68 27.00
C PRO A 241 14.64 -2.58 26.13
N THR A 242 15.25 -3.25 25.15
CA THR A 242 14.61 -4.28 24.31
C THR A 242 14.83 -5.71 24.82
N GLU A 243 15.62 -5.88 25.89
CA GLU A 243 15.97 -7.18 26.48
C GLU A 243 14.94 -7.64 27.52
N MET A 244 14.42 -8.86 27.38
CA MET A 244 13.44 -9.42 28.32
C MET A 244 14.05 -10.07 29.58
N MET A 245 15.32 -10.49 29.54
CA MET A 245 15.92 -11.37 30.56
C MET A 245 17.23 -10.83 31.19
N SER A 246 17.47 -9.51 31.11
CA SER A 246 18.70 -8.84 31.58
C SER A 246 19.02 -9.02 33.08
N ARG A 247 18.05 -9.49 33.90
CA ARG A 247 18.21 -9.82 35.32
C ARG A 247 17.61 -11.18 35.71
N PHE A 248 17.44 -12.09 34.76
CA PHE A 248 16.89 -13.42 35.04
C PHE A 248 17.92 -14.29 35.75
N LEU A 249 17.66 -14.66 37.01
CA LEU A 249 18.41 -15.70 37.72
C LEU A 249 17.63 -17.02 37.65
N HIS A 250 18.20 -18.04 37.00
CA HIS A 250 17.67 -19.39 37.10
C HIS A 250 17.99 -19.98 38.49
N PRO A 251 17.07 -20.73 39.15
CA PRO A 251 17.32 -21.24 40.51
C PRO A 251 18.60 -22.07 40.68
N ASN A 252 19.04 -22.77 39.63
CA ASN A 252 20.31 -23.52 39.60
C ASN A 252 21.57 -22.63 39.76
N TRP A 253 21.44 -21.30 39.74
CA TRP A 253 22.52 -20.34 39.94
C TRP A 253 22.49 -19.67 41.33
N TYR A 254 21.53 -20.00 42.20
CA TYR A 254 21.57 -19.53 43.58
C TYR A 254 22.77 -20.15 44.33
N ALA A 255 23.45 -19.31 45.13
CA ALA A 255 24.50 -19.77 46.01
C ALA A 255 23.90 -20.61 47.15
N LEU A 256 24.12 -21.93 47.09
CA LEU A 256 23.74 -22.85 48.17
C LEU A 256 24.62 -22.59 49.41
N PRO A 257 24.07 -22.73 50.64
CA PRO A 257 24.87 -22.59 51.85
C PRO A 257 25.94 -23.69 51.92
N THR A 258 27.19 -23.28 52.13
CA THR A 258 28.37 -24.16 52.27
C THR A 258 29.21 -23.72 53.46
N THR A 259 30.13 -24.58 53.89
CA THR A 259 30.86 -24.44 55.16
C THR A 259 31.62 -23.12 55.29
N VAL A 260 31.43 -22.45 56.44
CA VAL A 260 32.10 -21.20 56.76
C VAL A 260 33.40 -21.52 57.51
N TRP A 261 34.54 -21.22 56.89
CA TRP A 261 35.86 -21.33 57.54
C TRP A 261 36.10 -20.16 58.50
N LEU A 262 36.67 -20.43 59.68
CA LEU A 262 36.82 -19.48 60.78
C LEU A 262 38.30 -19.30 61.14
N LYS A 263 38.80 -18.07 61.18
CA LYS A 263 40.17 -17.75 61.62
C LYS A 263 40.16 -17.11 63.02
N TYR A 264 40.74 -17.81 64.00
CA TYR A 264 40.78 -17.36 65.40
C TYR A 264 42.09 -16.66 65.83
N GLY A 265 43.12 -16.70 64.98
CA GLY A 265 44.49 -16.20 65.26
C GLY A 265 45.51 -17.34 65.20
N ASP A 266 46.77 -16.99 64.91
CA ASP A 266 47.73 -17.95 64.31
C ASP A 266 48.23 -19.04 65.28
N TYR A 267 48.15 -18.80 66.60
CA TYR A 267 48.52 -19.77 67.64
C TYR A 267 47.32 -20.56 68.23
N LYS A 268 46.10 -20.43 67.67
CA LYS A 268 44.88 -21.09 68.22
C LYS A 268 44.48 -22.35 67.45
N GLN A 269 45.43 -23.27 67.30
CA GLN A 269 45.27 -24.54 66.56
C GLN A 269 44.22 -25.50 67.17
N TRP A 270 43.79 -25.25 68.42
CA TRP A 270 42.76 -26.03 69.12
C TRP A 270 41.33 -25.51 68.92
N ALA A 271 41.14 -24.36 68.28
CA ALA A 271 39.81 -23.77 68.06
C ALA A 271 39.07 -24.45 66.88
N PRO A 272 37.72 -24.57 66.89
CA PRO A 272 36.98 -25.16 65.78
C PRO A 272 37.10 -24.33 64.48
N SER A 273 37.87 -24.82 63.52
CA SER A 273 38.25 -24.07 62.30
C SER A 273 37.12 -23.81 61.29
N PHE A 274 35.91 -24.35 61.51
CA PHE A 274 34.79 -24.23 60.57
C PHE A 274 33.42 -24.35 61.25
N ASN A 275 32.38 -23.90 60.56
CA ASN A 275 30.97 -24.02 60.95
C ASN A 275 30.13 -24.53 59.75
N GLU A 276 29.32 -25.55 59.99
CA GLU A 276 28.53 -26.29 58.99
C GLU A 276 27.01 -26.19 59.24
N ASN A 277 26.56 -25.25 60.07
CA ASN A 277 25.14 -25.09 60.37
C ASN A 277 24.34 -24.74 59.09
N GLY A 278 23.44 -25.64 58.69
CA GLY A 278 22.54 -25.43 57.55
C GLY A 278 23.18 -25.56 56.16
N THR A 279 24.35 -26.22 56.04
CA THR A 279 25.02 -26.39 54.74
C THR A 279 24.49 -27.57 53.93
N VAL A 280 24.53 -27.46 52.60
CA VAL A 280 24.16 -28.55 51.67
C VAL A 280 25.31 -29.54 51.46
N VAL A 281 26.55 -29.13 51.82
CA VAL A 281 27.81 -29.80 51.48
C VAL A 281 28.75 -29.69 52.69
N ASP A 282 29.50 -30.77 52.98
CA ASP A 282 30.46 -30.86 54.09
C ASP A 282 31.79 -30.14 53.80
N SER A 283 32.58 -29.88 54.85
CA SER A 283 33.86 -29.17 54.75
C SER A 283 34.93 -29.92 53.95
N THR A 284 34.91 -31.25 53.89
CA THR A 284 35.90 -32.03 53.15
C THR A 284 35.65 -31.91 51.64
N THR A 285 34.42 -32.13 51.18
CA THR A 285 34.08 -31.99 49.76
C THR A 285 34.07 -30.52 49.33
N ARG A 286 33.64 -29.59 50.20
CA ARG A 286 33.76 -28.14 49.93
C ARG A 286 35.22 -27.68 49.83
N GLY A 287 36.11 -28.29 50.60
CA GLY A 287 37.57 -28.12 50.53
C GLY A 287 38.18 -28.72 49.26
N ILE A 288 37.76 -29.93 48.85
CA ILE A 288 38.16 -30.54 47.57
C ILE A 288 37.74 -29.66 46.39
N ILE A 289 36.51 -29.14 46.38
CA ILE A 289 36.02 -28.21 45.35
C ILE A 289 36.85 -26.92 45.32
N TRP A 290 37.30 -26.41 46.47
CA TRP A 290 38.20 -25.26 46.55
C TRP A 290 39.60 -25.59 46.01
N LEU A 291 40.18 -26.70 46.42
CA LEU A 291 41.51 -27.15 45.97
C LEU A 291 41.53 -27.37 44.46
N GLN A 292 40.52 -28.05 43.90
CA GLN A 292 40.41 -28.34 42.48
C GLN A 292 40.21 -27.09 41.61
N ARG A 293 39.46 -26.09 42.08
CA ARG A 293 39.15 -24.87 41.30
C ARG A 293 40.07 -23.68 41.53
N ILE A 294 40.67 -23.58 42.71
CA ILE A 294 41.42 -22.40 43.16
C ILE A 294 42.84 -22.80 43.57
N GLY A 295 43.00 -23.81 44.43
CA GLY A 295 44.33 -24.23 44.89
C GLY A 295 45.28 -24.68 43.77
N TYR A 296 44.84 -25.58 42.88
CA TYR A 296 45.63 -25.98 41.71
C TYR A 296 45.78 -24.86 40.67
N LEU A 297 44.82 -23.94 40.57
CA LEU A 297 44.92 -22.76 39.69
C LEU A 297 46.04 -21.82 40.18
N GLN A 298 46.13 -21.58 41.49
CA GLN A 298 47.17 -20.79 42.11
C GLN A 298 48.54 -21.45 41.98
N LEU A 299 48.64 -22.76 42.24
CA LEU A 299 49.89 -23.51 42.04
C LEU A 299 50.37 -23.44 40.58
N TYR A 300 49.49 -23.62 39.60
CA TYR A 300 49.84 -23.49 38.19
C TYR A 300 50.28 -22.06 37.80
N GLN A 301 49.64 -21.03 38.37
CA GLN A 301 50.05 -19.63 38.18
C GLN A 301 51.41 -19.33 38.83
N ASP A 302 51.71 -19.91 39.98
CA ASP A 302 52.99 -19.72 40.67
C ASP A 302 54.11 -20.58 40.09
N GLU A 303 53.79 -21.69 39.41
CA GLU A 303 54.73 -22.43 38.55
C GLU A 303 55.02 -21.65 37.27
N ALA A 304 54.01 -21.09 36.60
CA ALA A 304 54.19 -20.24 35.42
C ALA A 304 55.13 -19.05 35.70
N LYS A 305 54.90 -18.32 36.80
CA LYS A 305 55.80 -17.23 37.27
C LYS A 305 57.23 -17.71 37.57
N LYS A 306 57.41 -18.96 38.00
CA LYS A 306 58.74 -19.56 38.28
C LYS A 306 59.44 -20.07 37.02
N THR A 307 58.73 -20.27 35.91
CA THR A 307 59.35 -20.44 34.59
C THR A 307 59.69 -19.11 33.93
N GLU A 308 58.84 -18.08 34.04
CA GLU A 308 59.14 -16.74 33.53
C GLU A 308 60.29 -16.08 34.31
N GLY A 309 60.25 -16.13 35.64
CA GLY A 309 61.30 -15.63 36.53
C GLY A 309 62.55 -16.51 36.61
N LYS A 310 62.97 -17.12 35.48
CA LYS A 310 64.14 -18.02 35.41
C LYS A 310 65.08 -17.81 34.22
N GLU A 311 64.74 -16.96 33.25
CA GLU A 311 65.66 -16.61 32.16
C GLU A 311 66.46 -15.32 32.45
N ASP A 312 65.90 -14.39 33.26
CA ASP A 312 66.52 -13.08 33.57
C ASP A 312 66.77 -12.85 35.08
N THR A 313 67.74 -13.56 35.71
CA THR A 313 68.48 -13.04 36.90
C THR A 313 69.71 -13.88 37.32
N GLU A 314 70.82 -13.74 36.59
CA GLU A 314 72.17 -13.79 37.20
C GLU A 314 72.90 -12.47 36.93
N VAL A 315 72.66 -11.44 37.74
CA VAL A 315 73.62 -10.35 38.02
C VAL A 315 73.16 -9.48 39.20
N LEU A 316 74.10 -9.23 40.11
CA LEU A 316 74.09 -8.30 41.26
C LEU A 316 73.00 -8.40 42.35
N SER A 317 73.48 -8.18 43.57
CA SER A 317 72.74 -8.12 44.83
C SER A 317 72.71 -6.69 45.40
N SER A 318 71.91 -6.48 46.45
CA SER A 318 71.97 -5.35 47.42
C SER A 318 71.59 -3.96 46.87
N GLU A 319 70.95 -3.04 47.60
CA GLU A 319 70.58 -2.97 49.04
C GLU A 319 69.07 -2.63 49.23
N GLU A 320 68.60 -2.52 50.48
CA GLU A 320 67.23 -2.07 50.85
C GLU A 320 67.03 -0.56 50.59
N PRO A 321 65.78 -0.06 50.64
CA PRO A 321 65.46 0.78 51.81
C PRO A 321 64.03 0.61 52.38
N GLU A 322 63.88 1.02 53.65
CA GLU A 322 62.58 1.27 54.29
C GLU A 322 61.84 2.48 53.68
N GLY A 323 60.52 2.57 53.87
CA GLY A 323 59.74 3.75 53.47
C GLY A 323 58.29 3.76 53.96
N VAL A 324 57.97 4.59 54.96
CA VAL A 324 56.65 4.70 55.60
C VAL A 324 56.15 6.16 55.60
N ASN A 325 54.86 6.37 55.26
CA ASN A 325 54.08 7.64 55.30
C ASN A 325 54.65 8.82 54.47
N GLY A 326 53.97 9.40 53.47
CA GLY A 326 52.60 9.93 53.46
C GLY A 326 52.60 11.47 53.42
N THR A 327 51.62 12.12 52.75
CA THR A 327 51.34 13.60 52.76
C THR A 327 52.44 14.55 52.21
N LYS A 328 52.20 15.78 51.70
CA LYS A 328 51.08 16.52 51.05
C LYS A 328 51.64 17.88 50.54
N THR A 329 50.88 18.61 49.69
CA THR A 329 50.89 20.10 49.49
C THR A 329 52.14 20.85 48.98
N ASP A 330 51.93 21.63 47.90
CA ASP A 330 52.34 23.04 47.65
C ASP A 330 53.84 23.43 47.49
N ASP A 331 54.28 24.51 46.82
CA ASP A 331 53.80 25.35 45.67
C ASP A 331 54.95 26.32 45.21
N MET A 332 54.82 27.01 44.06
CA MET A 332 55.66 28.11 43.50
C MET A 332 57.10 27.76 43.03
N GLY A 333 57.80 28.51 42.15
CA GLY A 333 57.53 29.71 41.32
C GLY A 333 58.85 30.52 41.07
N ALA A 334 59.08 31.36 40.05
CA ALA A 334 58.31 31.80 38.87
C ALA A 334 58.91 31.24 37.54
N GLU A 335 59.23 31.91 36.41
CA GLU A 335 59.33 33.31 35.86
C GLU A 335 58.85 33.26 34.37
N SER A 336 58.44 34.32 33.64
CA SER A 336 58.17 35.75 33.91
C SER A 336 57.17 36.34 32.85
N GLU A 337 56.42 37.39 33.24
CA GLU A 337 55.88 38.59 32.49
C GLU A 337 55.52 38.50 30.97
N ASP A 338 54.49 39.14 30.38
CA ASP A 338 53.16 39.78 30.67
C ASP A 338 52.49 39.88 29.23
N ALA A 339 51.38 40.54 28.84
CA ALA A 339 50.42 41.46 29.44
C ALA A 339 49.05 41.44 28.74
N LYS A 340 47.98 41.63 29.54
CA LYS A 340 46.95 42.70 29.47
C LYS A 340 46.65 43.35 28.08
N ASN A 341 45.39 43.57 27.63
CA ASN A 341 44.08 43.28 28.23
C ASN A 341 42.86 43.48 27.27
N ASN A 342 41.76 42.77 27.55
CA ASN A 342 40.33 43.15 27.43
C ASN A 342 39.73 43.96 26.23
N LYS A 343 38.75 43.29 25.57
CA LYS A 343 37.33 43.73 25.31
C LYS A 343 36.95 44.80 24.24
N ALA A 344 36.01 44.35 23.36
CA ALA A 344 34.76 45.04 22.95
C ALA A 344 34.86 46.26 21.97
N VAL A 345 33.86 46.64 21.13
CA VAL A 345 32.56 46.06 20.69
C VAL A 345 32.05 46.78 19.40
N GLN A 346 31.32 46.06 18.52
CA GLN A 346 30.38 46.54 17.46
C GLN A 346 30.84 47.42 16.24
N ASN A 347 30.26 47.05 15.07
CA ASN A 347 29.83 47.85 13.90
C ASN A 347 30.85 48.72 13.11
N GLY A 348 30.78 48.85 11.77
CA GLY A 348 29.92 48.20 10.76
C GLY A 348 30.09 48.80 9.34
N GLU A 349 29.45 48.15 8.34
CA GLU A 349 29.15 48.60 6.95
C GLU A 349 30.27 48.84 5.89
N GLY A 350 30.13 48.17 4.73
CA GLY A 350 30.65 48.58 3.39
C GLY A 350 32.13 48.22 3.07
N ASN A 351 32.49 47.70 1.90
CA ASN A 351 31.77 47.54 0.62
C ASN A 351 32.40 46.44 -0.29
N ASN A 352 31.71 46.05 -1.36
CA ASN A 352 32.03 45.10 -2.45
C ASN A 352 33.52 44.69 -2.71
N MET A 353 33.73 43.40 -2.98
CA MET A 353 33.89 42.88 -4.36
C MET A 353 33.69 41.36 -4.47
N ASN A 354 33.47 40.89 -5.71
CA ASN A 354 33.09 39.53 -6.06
C ASN A 354 34.22 38.50 -5.82
N HIS A 355 33.84 37.27 -5.48
CA HIS A 355 34.42 36.11 -6.15
C HIS A 355 33.40 34.98 -6.31
N GLU A 356 33.30 34.42 -7.52
CA GLU A 356 32.74 33.09 -7.71
C GLU A 356 33.85 32.08 -7.45
N GLU A 357 33.63 31.09 -6.59
CA GLU A 357 34.53 29.93 -6.50
C GLU A 357 33.82 28.70 -7.07
N LYS A 358 34.46 28.10 -8.08
CA LYS A 358 34.04 26.82 -8.65
C LYS A 358 34.54 25.70 -7.73
N ILE A 359 33.72 24.69 -7.52
CA ILE A 359 34.09 23.51 -6.72
C ILE A 359 35.25 22.78 -7.41
N ASP A 360 36.30 22.51 -6.65
CA ASP A 360 37.53 21.87 -7.14
C ASP A 360 37.34 20.43 -7.62
N ALA A 361 38.13 20.07 -8.62
CA ALA A 361 38.20 18.72 -9.16
C ALA A 361 39.31 17.92 -8.46
N VAL A 362 38.95 17.18 -7.40
CA VAL A 362 39.83 16.15 -6.84
C VAL A 362 39.86 14.96 -7.80
N LYS A 363 41.06 14.61 -8.29
CA LYS A 363 41.31 13.36 -9.02
C LYS A 363 41.51 12.23 -8.01
N GLU A 364 40.85 11.10 -8.24
CA GLU A 364 41.30 9.80 -7.71
C GLU A 364 41.84 8.97 -8.87
N ASP A 365 43.06 8.43 -8.71
CA ASP A 365 43.71 7.62 -9.75
C ASP A 365 43.14 6.21 -9.78
N VAL A 366 42.78 5.73 -10.98
CA VAL A 366 42.41 4.34 -11.27
C VAL A 366 43.40 3.81 -12.31
N PRO A 367 44.05 2.64 -12.10
CA PRO A 367 45.21 2.25 -12.88
C PRO A 367 44.88 1.87 -14.34
N ASP A 368 45.58 2.53 -15.27
CA ASP A 368 45.46 2.36 -16.71
C ASP A 368 46.00 1.00 -17.18
N SER A 369 45.12 0.14 -17.73
CA SER A 369 45.50 -1.19 -18.24
C SER A 369 44.43 -1.90 -19.09
N LEU A 370 43.73 -1.17 -19.97
CA LEU A 370 43.01 -1.78 -21.11
C LEU A 370 43.22 -0.95 -22.39
N SER A 371 44.29 -1.27 -23.11
CA SER A 371 44.43 -0.89 -24.51
C SER A 371 43.48 -1.71 -25.39
N ASP A 372 43.28 -1.24 -26.62
CA ASP A 372 42.65 -1.99 -27.73
C ASP A 372 41.14 -2.25 -27.64
N GLU A 373 40.32 -1.19 -27.75
CA GLU A 373 39.28 -1.12 -28.81
C GLU A 373 38.73 0.31 -29.07
N ALA A 374 39.62 1.29 -29.25
CA ALA A 374 39.22 2.66 -29.61
C ALA A 374 39.02 2.84 -31.13
N LYS A 375 37.79 2.65 -31.63
CA LYS A 375 37.38 3.02 -33.01
C LYS A 375 35.97 3.61 -33.08
N ASP A 376 35.83 4.64 -33.91
CA ASP A 376 34.62 5.41 -34.24
C ASP A 376 33.87 6.08 -33.07
N ASP A 377 34.36 7.27 -32.67
CA ASP A 377 33.55 8.35 -32.06
C ASP A 377 32.56 8.97 -33.09
N GLN A 378 31.83 8.13 -33.83
CA GLN A 378 30.66 8.56 -34.58
C GLN A 378 29.47 8.52 -33.63
N ALA A 379 29.02 9.70 -33.18
CA ALA A 379 27.89 9.86 -32.27
C ALA A 379 26.63 9.15 -32.83
N LEU A 380 26.35 7.95 -32.31
CA LEU A 380 25.31 7.06 -32.83
C LEU A 380 23.95 7.78 -32.83
N PRO A 381 23.20 7.79 -33.96
CA PRO A 381 21.98 8.57 -34.06
C PRO A 381 20.94 8.10 -33.04
N ILE A 382 20.47 9.02 -32.21
CA ILE A 382 19.56 8.74 -31.09
C ILE A 382 18.21 8.26 -31.62
N LYS A 383 17.96 6.96 -31.53
CA LYS A 383 16.68 6.34 -31.94
C LYS A 383 15.64 6.50 -30.85
N LEU A 384 14.57 7.25 -31.11
CA LEU A 384 13.46 7.46 -30.16
C LEU A 384 12.79 6.14 -29.76
N GLU A 385 12.73 5.16 -30.66
CA GLU A 385 12.24 3.80 -30.39
C GLU A 385 13.06 3.11 -29.30
N ASN A 386 14.39 3.24 -29.33
CA ASN A 386 15.29 2.67 -28.33
C ASN A 386 15.08 3.35 -26.97
N LEU A 387 14.88 4.68 -26.93
CA LEU A 387 14.61 5.41 -25.69
C LEU A 387 13.27 4.98 -25.06
N LEU A 388 12.21 4.88 -25.87
CA LEU A 388 10.88 4.47 -25.41
C LEU A 388 10.85 2.99 -24.96
N GLY A 389 11.66 2.13 -25.60
CA GLY A 389 11.81 0.72 -25.25
C GLY A 389 12.82 0.42 -24.13
N TRP A 390 13.61 1.41 -23.69
CA TRP A 390 14.70 1.20 -22.74
C TRP A 390 14.20 0.85 -21.34
N LYS A 391 14.87 -0.12 -20.71
CA LYS A 391 14.65 -0.51 -19.30
C LYS A 391 15.99 -0.89 -18.67
N PRO A 392 16.19 -0.68 -17.35
CA PRO A 392 17.39 -1.13 -16.63
C PRO A 392 17.64 -2.65 -16.69
N SER A 393 16.67 -3.44 -17.15
CA SER A 393 16.81 -4.87 -17.42
C SER A 393 17.63 -5.20 -18.66
N ASN A 394 17.86 -4.27 -19.59
CA ASN A 394 18.23 -4.64 -20.97
C ASN A 394 19.72 -4.93 -21.19
N TYR A 395 20.58 -4.79 -20.17
CA TYR A 395 22.01 -5.11 -20.23
C TYR A 395 22.23 -6.62 -20.13
N ILE A 396 22.59 -7.28 -21.25
CA ILE A 396 22.88 -8.73 -21.30
C ILE A 396 24.37 -8.95 -21.12
N ASP A 397 24.74 -9.76 -20.12
CA ASP A 397 26.13 -10.16 -19.89
C ASP A 397 26.47 -11.40 -20.74
N ASN A 398 27.72 -11.54 -21.19
CA ASN A 398 28.16 -12.67 -22.02
C ASN A 398 27.94 -14.03 -21.34
N ASP A 399 28.09 -14.13 -20.01
CA ASP A 399 27.80 -15.36 -19.26
C ASP A 399 26.33 -15.81 -19.38
N GLU A 400 25.36 -14.90 -19.57
CA GLU A 400 23.96 -15.29 -19.86
C GLU A 400 23.89 -16.06 -21.18
N ILE A 401 24.62 -15.59 -22.19
CA ILE A 401 24.61 -16.14 -23.55
C ILE A 401 25.30 -17.52 -23.56
N ASP A 402 26.43 -17.68 -22.87
CA ASP A 402 27.20 -18.92 -22.87
C ASP A 402 26.62 -19.99 -21.92
N GLU A 403 26.00 -19.60 -20.80
CA GLU A 403 25.18 -20.54 -20.02
C GLU A 403 23.86 -20.90 -20.72
N PHE A 404 23.33 -20.04 -21.61
CA PHE A 404 22.20 -20.40 -22.48
C PHE A 404 22.60 -21.42 -23.55
N LYS A 405 23.70 -21.18 -24.28
CA LYS A 405 24.27 -22.11 -25.29
C LYS A 405 24.58 -23.49 -24.70
N SER A 406 25.17 -23.54 -23.51
CA SER A 406 25.54 -24.80 -22.84
C SER A 406 24.37 -25.49 -22.10
N GLY A 407 23.20 -24.86 -22.02
CA GLY A 407 22.04 -25.39 -21.28
C GLY A 407 22.21 -25.37 -19.75
N THR A 408 23.24 -24.69 -19.24
CA THR A 408 23.64 -24.75 -17.82
C THR A 408 22.83 -23.80 -16.92
N GLN A 409 22.14 -22.84 -17.53
CA GLN A 409 21.23 -21.80 -17.00
C GLN A 409 20.68 -21.93 -15.57
N ALA A 410 20.19 -23.11 -15.16
CA ALA A 410 19.69 -23.35 -13.80
C ALA A 410 20.77 -23.18 -12.72
N LYS A 411 22.04 -23.45 -13.05
CA LYS A 411 23.19 -23.20 -12.16
C LYS A 411 23.46 -21.70 -12.03
N LEU A 412 23.44 -20.94 -13.13
CA LEU A 412 23.54 -19.47 -13.11
C LEU A 412 22.46 -18.83 -12.22
N VAL A 413 21.20 -19.24 -12.38
CA VAL A 413 20.11 -18.74 -11.51
C VAL A 413 20.37 -19.09 -10.04
N THR A 414 20.90 -20.29 -9.75
CA THR A 414 21.22 -20.71 -8.37
C THR A 414 22.42 -19.94 -7.78
N SER A 415 23.48 -19.68 -8.57
CA SER A 415 24.64 -18.91 -8.13
C SER A 415 24.29 -17.43 -7.93
N ILE A 416 23.47 -16.84 -8.81
CA ILE A 416 22.93 -15.48 -8.66
C ILE A 416 22.05 -15.38 -7.40
N LEU A 417 21.10 -16.30 -7.19
CA LEU A 417 20.22 -16.25 -6.02
C LEU A 417 20.99 -16.41 -4.70
N THR A 418 22.06 -17.22 -4.67
CA THR A 418 22.92 -17.34 -3.49
C THR A 418 23.85 -16.13 -3.30
N LYS A 419 24.34 -15.48 -4.38
CA LYS A 419 25.04 -14.18 -4.27
C LYS A 419 24.09 -13.09 -3.74
N LEU A 420 22.87 -12.99 -4.26
CA LEU A 420 21.83 -12.08 -3.76
C LEU A 420 21.49 -12.33 -2.28
N GLN A 421 21.43 -13.59 -1.84
CA GLN A 421 21.21 -13.91 -0.43
C GLN A 421 22.37 -13.46 0.48
N LYS A 422 23.63 -13.56 0.02
CA LYS A 422 24.80 -13.04 0.74
C LYS A 422 24.74 -11.51 0.84
N LEU A 423 24.64 -10.82 -0.29
CA LEU A 423 24.54 -9.35 -0.34
C LEU A 423 23.40 -8.81 0.55
N ARG A 424 22.22 -9.47 0.53
CA ARG A 424 21.10 -9.11 1.42
C ARG A 424 21.43 -9.30 2.90
N LYS A 425 22.16 -10.35 3.30
CA LYS A 425 22.61 -10.53 4.70
C LYS A 425 23.58 -9.43 5.10
N ASP A 426 24.55 -9.11 4.24
CA ASP A 426 25.56 -8.08 4.48
C ASP A 426 24.92 -6.68 4.56
N ARG A 427 23.90 -6.42 3.73
CA ARG A 427 23.10 -5.19 3.80
C ARG A 427 22.36 -5.06 5.13
N VAL A 428 21.74 -6.15 5.61
CA VAL A 428 20.99 -6.17 6.87
C VAL A 428 21.92 -6.01 8.08
N SER A 429 23.10 -6.66 8.09
CA SER A 429 24.07 -6.49 9.18
C SER A 429 24.65 -5.07 9.22
N LYS A 430 24.88 -4.45 8.05
CA LYS A 430 25.29 -3.04 7.91
C LYS A 430 24.15 -2.03 8.12
N LYS A 431 22.91 -2.46 8.42
CA LYS A 431 21.70 -1.63 8.63
C LYS A 431 21.35 -0.69 7.45
N VAL A 432 21.75 -1.03 6.23
CA VAL A 432 21.47 -0.23 5.02
C VAL A 432 20.10 -0.62 4.42
N TYR A 433 19.25 0.36 4.09
CA TYR A 433 17.90 0.07 3.58
C TYR A 433 17.82 -0.13 2.07
N ARG A 434 18.62 0.60 1.28
CA ARG A 434 18.60 0.54 -0.19
C ARG A 434 19.47 -0.62 -0.71
N PRO A 435 19.06 -1.33 -1.79
CA PRO A 435 19.92 -2.30 -2.45
C PRO A 435 21.14 -1.63 -3.09
N SER A 436 22.24 -2.38 -3.25
CA SER A 436 23.35 -1.96 -4.11
C SER A 436 22.98 -2.06 -5.59
N VAL A 437 23.78 -1.43 -6.46
CA VAL A 437 23.62 -1.55 -7.92
C VAL A 437 23.85 -3.00 -8.38
N GLU A 438 24.82 -3.70 -7.80
CA GLU A 438 25.01 -5.14 -8.04
C GLU A 438 23.76 -5.97 -7.70
N GLU A 439 23.07 -5.70 -6.57
CA GLU A 439 21.85 -6.42 -6.23
C GLU A 439 20.74 -6.22 -7.27
N THR A 440 20.57 -5.00 -7.80
CA THR A 440 19.52 -4.72 -8.79
C THR A 440 19.87 -5.28 -10.17
N GLN A 441 21.15 -5.24 -10.58
CA GLN A 441 21.65 -5.89 -11.78
C GLN A 441 21.46 -7.42 -11.72
N LEU A 442 21.89 -8.06 -10.63
CA LEU A 442 21.76 -9.51 -10.41
C LEU A 442 20.29 -9.95 -10.36
N TYR A 443 19.41 -9.14 -9.74
CA TYR A 443 17.97 -9.37 -9.78
C TYR A 443 17.42 -9.32 -11.22
N ASN A 444 17.79 -8.30 -12.01
CA ASN A 444 17.37 -8.16 -13.41
C ASN A 444 17.90 -9.31 -14.30
N LYS A 445 19.13 -9.79 -14.03
CA LYS A 445 19.74 -10.95 -14.69
C LYS A 445 18.96 -12.24 -14.41
N ALA A 446 18.66 -12.53 -13.14
CA ALA A 446 17.83 -13.68 -12.76
C ALA A 446 16.40 -13.59 -13.35
N GLN A 447 15.78 -12.40 -13.34
CA GLN A 447 14.43 -12.21 -13.89
C GLN A 447 14.38 -12.48 -15.41
N ARG A 448 15.42 -12.11 -16.16
CA ARG A 448 15.53 -12.38 -17.60
C ARG A 448 15.76 -13.85 -17.92
N LEU A 449 16.72 -14.48 -17.27
CA LEU A 449 17.00 -15.91 -17.49
C LEU A 449 15.73 -16.75 -17.30
N LEU A 450 14.97 -16.49 -16.24
CA LEU A 450 13.68 -17.15 -15.99
C LEU A 450 12.61 -16.79 -17.06
N LYS A 451 12.57 -15.54 -17.54
CA LYS A 451 11.66 -15.11 -18.63
C LYS A 451 11.98 -15.85 -19.93
N GLU A 452 13.25 -15.90 -20.35
CA GLU A 452 13.62 -16.53 -21.63
C GLU A 452 13.46 -18.05 -21.60
N VAL A 453 13.74 -18.72 -20.47
CA VAL A 453 13.42 -20.15 -20.27
C VAL A 453 11.93 -20.44 -20.48
N ILE A 454 11.05 -19.56 -19.99
CA ILE A 454 9.59 -19.68 -20.15
C ILE A 454 9.17 -19.39 -21.61
N LEU A 455 9.73 -18.36 -22.25
CA LEU A 455 9.45 -18.02 -23.66
C LEU A 455 9.93 -19.10 -24.63
N ALA A 456 11.10 -19.71 -24.36
CA ALA A 456 11.64 -20.85 -25.07
C ALA A 456 10.91 -22.19 -24.76
N LYS A 457 9.92 -22.18 -23.85
CA LYS A 457 9.11 -23.33 -23.45
C LYS A 457 9.91 -24.55 -22.97
N GLN A 458 11.08 -24.32 -22.36
CA GLN A 458 11.96 -25.39 -21.87
C GLN A 458 11.41 -26.08 -20.61
N ILE A 459 10.36 -25.53 -19.98
CA ILE A 459 9.68 -26.08 -18.80
C ILE A 459 8.30 -26.64 -19.19
N SER A 460 8.02 -27.88 -18.81
CA SER A 460 6.75 -28.57 -19.11
C SER A 460 5.57 -28.20 -18.21
N LYS A 461 5.82 -27.68 -17.00
CA LYS A 461 4.80 -27.25 -16.03
C LYS A 461 5.26 -26.02 -15.25
N LEU A 462 4.50 -24.92 -15.35
CA LEU A 462 4.73 -23.68 -14.59
C LEU A 462 3.68 -23.57 -13.46
N PRO A 463 4.07 -23.46 -12.17
CA PRO A 463 3.13 -23.44 -11.05
C PRO A 463 2.43 -22.07 -10.91
N MET A 464 1.13 -22.03 -11.21
CA MET A 464 0.29 -20.81 -11.21
C MET A 464 -0.19 -20.40 -9.81
N ASN A 465 0.74 -20.27 -8.87
CA ASN A 465 0.48 -19.97 -7.46
C ASN A 465 0.30 -18.45 -7.23
N HIS A 466 -0.80 -17.89 -7.75
CA HIS A 466 -1.11 -16.46 -7.65
C HIS A 466 -2.14 -16.16 -6.57
N CYS A 467 -2.00 -15.02 -5.89
CA CYS A 467 -3.07 -14.47 -5.06
C CYS A 467 -4.26 -14.08 -5.97
N ARG A 468 -5.49 -14.40 -5.55
CA ARG A 468 -6.71 -14.07 -6.32
C ARG A 468 -7.15 -12.60 -6.17
N SER A 469 -6.46 -11.83 -5.35
CA SER A 469 -6.70 -10.41 -5.08
C SER A 469 -5.40 -9.61 -5.16
N PHE A 470 -5.52 -8.35 -5.56
CA PHE A 470 -4.43 -7.38 -5.63
C PHE A 470 -4.90 -6.05 -5.02
N PRO A 471 -4.01 -5.23 -4.44
CA PRO A 471 -4.39 -3.95 -3.86
C PRO A 471 -4.78 -2.95 -4.97
N VAL A 472 -5.85 -2.20 -4.73
CA VAL A 472 -6.36 -1.13 -5.61
C VAL A 472 -6.73 0.06 -4.73
N LEU A 473 -6.57 1.28 -5.24
CA LEU A 473 -7.03 2.49 -4.55
C LEU A 473 -8.57 2.54 -4.55
N GLN A 474 -9.16 2.94 -3.43
CA GLN A 474 -10.60 3.11 -3.28
C GLN A 474 -10.92 4.61 -3.12
N ALA A 475 -12.05 5.06 -3.68
CA ALA A 475 -12.53 6.42 -3.50
C ALA A 475 -12.79 6.72 -2.02
N ASN A 476 -12.19 7.80 -1.52
CA ASN A 476 -12.43 8.37 -0.20
C ASN A 476 -13.42 9.53 -0.31
N TYR A 477 -14.24 9.75 0.71
CA TYR A 477 -15.16 10.89 0.78
C TYR A 477 -15.40 11.30 2.23
N ASN A 478 -15.61 12.59 2.47
CA ASN A 478 -15.84 13.14 3.80
C ASN A 478 -17.29 12.96 4.26
N GLY A 479 -17.51 12.94 5.58
CA GLY A 479 -18.85 12.89 6.16
C GLY A 479 -19.63 14.18 5.87
N SER A 480 -20.91 14.06 5.48
CA SER A 480 -21.79 15.19 5.18
C SER A 480 -22.38 15.89 6.40
N ILE A 481 -22.28 15.29 7.60
CA ILE A 481 -22.76 15.87 8.85
C ILE A 481 -21.74 16.91 9.34
N PRO A 482 -22.13 18.19 9.57
CA PRO A 482 -21.20 19.22 9.99
C PRO A 482 -20.68 19.00 11.43
N VAL A 483 -19.41 19.37 11.66
CA VAL A 483 -18.75 19.20 12.96
C VAL A 483 -19.25 20.24 13.96
N VAL A 484 -19.96 19.79 15.00
CA VAL A 484 -20.40 20.63 16.12
C VAL A 484 -19.18 21.07 16.95
N ARG A 485 -18.74 22.31 16.75
CA ARG A 485 -17.64 22.92 17.53
C ARG A 485 -18.16 23.55 18.81
N LEU A 486 -18.13 22.80 19.91
CA LEU A 486 -18.37 23.36 21.25
C LEU A 486 -17.33 24.44 21.56
N GLN A 487 -17.72 25.72 21.47
CA GLN A 487 -16.88 26.81 21.94
C GLN A 487 -16.75 26.73 23.46
N PRO A 488 -15.53 26.58 24.02
CA PRO A 488 -15.35 26.54 25.46
C PRO A 488 -15.58 27.95 26.03
N THR A 489 -16.78 28.20 26.55
CA THR A 489 -17.21 29.45 27.20
C THR A 489 -16.56 29.64 28.57
N ARG A 490 -15.22 29.51 28.61
CA ARG A 490 -14.37 29.54 29.78
C ARG A 490 -14.22 30.98 30.27
N LYS A 491 -15.30 31.51 30.87
CA LYS A 491 -15.33 32.79 31.59
C LYS A 491 -14.14 32.82 32.55
N ARG A 492 -13.09 33.57 32.20
CA ARG A 492 -11.95 33.82 33.09
C ARG A 492 -12.50 34.55 34.31
N LYS A 493 -12.66 33.84 35.43
CA LYS A 493 -12.84 34.48 36.73
C LYS A 493 -11.55 35.22 37.05
N SER A 494 -11.50 36.52 36.76
CA SER A 494 -10.52 37.40 37.38
C SER A 494 -10.74 37.32 38.89
N LYS A 495 -9.72 36.83 39.61
CA LYS A 495 -9.62 37.15 41.02
C LYS A 495 -9.30 38.64 41.12
N LYS A 496 -10.00 39.33 42.02
CA LYS A 496 -9.45 40.55 42.64
C LYS A 496 -8.35 40.14 43.62
#